data_AF-A0A8J6S8Y3-F1
#
_entry.id   AF-A0A8J6S8Y3-F1
#
_cell.length_a   1.000
_cell.length_b   1.000
_cell.length_c   1.000
_cell.angle_alpha   90.00
_cell.angle_beta   90.00
_cell.angle_gamma   90.00
#
_symmetry.space_group_name_H-M   'P 1'
#
loop_
_entity.id
_entity.type
_entity.pdbx_description
1 polymer ?
#
loop_
_entity_poly.entity_id
_entity_poly.type
_entity_poly.pdbx_seq_one_letter_code
_entity_poly.pdbx_strand_id
1 'polypeptide(L)'
;MLKRYISLAITTVFCTFVLLVGRAMAVELNPDVRTIPLNGQGEQVTLSLKQVAEGKRLFNYACAQCHAGGVTKTDFNIGLSPDDLAGATPPRDNIAALVDYMHHPTTYDGETPISELHPSTESSDIYTVMRNLTEDDLYAIAGHILLQPKILGEQWGGGKAVR
;
A
#
# COMPACT_ATOMS: atom_id res chain seq x y z
N MET A 1 -53.58 1.41 23.39
CA MET A 1 -52.75 2.31 24.21
C MET A 1 -51.35 1.73 24.44
N LEU A 2 -51.21 0.54 25.03
CA LEU A 2 -49.91 -0.09 25.34
C LEU A 2 -48.97 -0.28 24.13
N LYS A 3 -49.47 -0.72 22.96
CA LYS A 3 -48.67 -0.85 21.72
C LYS A 3 -48.00 0.45 21.25
N ARG A 4 -48.65 1.60 21.45
CA ARG A 4 -48.09 2.92 21.08
C ARG A 4 -46.92 3.31 21.99
N TYR A 5 -47.03 3.02 23.29
CA TYR A 5 -45.94 3.26 24.24
C TYR A 5 -44.75 2.32 24.01
N ILE A 6 -45.01 1.06 23.63
CA ILE A 6 -43.96 0.10 23.26
C ILE A 6 -43.22 0.56 21.99
N SER A 7 -43.95 0.96 20.93
CA SER A 7 -43.31 1.52 19.72
C SER A 7 -42.50 2.78 20.02
N LEU A 8 -43.02 3.68 20.87
CA LEU A 8 -42.29 4.89 21.25
C LEU A 8 -40.98 4.54 21.98
N ALA A 9 -41.02 3.58 22.91
CA ALA A 9 -39.84 3.14 23.65
C ALA A 9 -38.79 2.51 22.71
N ILE A 10 -39.20 1.66 21.77
CA ILE A 10 -38.30 1.03 20.80
C ILE A 10 -37.64 2.10 19.90
N THR A 11 -38.40 3.04 19.36
CA THR A 11 -37.83 4.13 18.53
C THR A 11 -36.88 5.01 19.33
N THR A 12 -37.18 5.29 20.58
CA THR A 12 -36.32 6.11 21.44
C THR A 12 -34.99 5.40 21.73
N VAL A 13 -35.04 4.10 22.04
CA VAL A 13 -33.84 3.26 22.25
C VAL A 13 -33.02 3.13 20.96
N PHE A 14 -33.67 2.98 19.81
CA PHE A 14 -32.98 2.91 18.52
C PHE A 14 -32.31 4.24 18.16
N CYS A 15 -33.00 5.37 18.34
CA CYS A 15 -32.42 6.70 18.09
C CYS A 15 -31.26 7.03 19.03
N THR A 16 -31.36 6.69 20.33
CA THR A 16 -30.24 6.90 21.26
C THR A 16 -29.04 6.02 20.91
N PHE A 17 -29.26 4.78 20.48
CA PHE A 17 -28.19 3.91 19.99
C PHE A 17 -27.51 4.49 18.74
N VAL A 18 -28.27 4.98 17.76
CA VAL A 18 -27.70 5.60 16.54
C VAL A 18 -26.91 6.87 16.88
N LEU A 19 -27.39 7.71 17.81
CA LEU A 19 -26.71 8.93 18.22
C LEU A 19 -25.44 8.67 19.06
N LEU A 20 -25.40 7.58 19.83
CA LEU A 20 -24.25 7.20 20.65
C LEU A 20 -23.18 6.42 19.88
N VAL A 21 -23.55 5.69 18.83
CA VAL A 21 -22.62 4.84 18.03
C VAL A 21 -21.93 5.63 16.90
N GLY A 22 -22.35 6.87 16.62
CA GLY A 22 -21.83 7.69 15.52
C GLY A 22 -20.39 8.20 15.63
N ARG A 23 -19.64 7.84 16.68
CA ARG A 23 -18.23 8.22 16.84
C ARG A 23 -17.33 6.99 16.78
N ALA A 24 -17.10 6.49 15.57
CA ALA A 24 -15.92 5.67 15.32
C ALA A 24 -14.69 6.55 15.56
N MET A 25 -14.00 6.31 16.68
CA MET A 25 -12.70 6.91 16.96
C MET A 25 -11.69 6.26 16.01
N ALA A 26 -11.60 6.74 14.77
CA ALA A 26 -10.54 6.31 13.87
C ALA A 26 -9.22 6.84 14.44
N VAL A 27 -8.28 5.94 14.73
CA VAL A 27 -6.88 6.35 14.96
C VAL A 27 -6.42 7.01 13.66
N GLU A 28 -6.14 8.31 13.73
CA GLU A 28 -5.62 9.04 12.58
C GLU A 28 -4.22 8.54 12.23
N LEU A 29 -3.94 8.47 10.93
CA LEU A 29 -2.60 8.16 10.41
C LEU A 29 -1.68 9.35 10.69
N ASN A 30 -1.01 9.30 11.84
CA ASN A 30 -0.14 10.38 12.31
C ASN A 30 1.05 10.61 11.34
N PRO A 31 1.68 11.80 11.38
CA PRO A 31 2.82 12.12 10.52
C PRO A 31 4.01 11.16 10.67
N ASP A 32 4.26 10.65 11.88
CA ASP A 32 5.40 9.78 12.16
C ASP A 32 5.28 8.43 11.42
N VAL A 33 4.08 7.86 11.36
CA VAL A 33 3.80 6.64 10.59
C VAL A 33 3.94 6.92 9.09
N ARG A 34 3.52 8.10 8.61
CA ARG A 34 3.61 8.50 7.19
C ARG A 34 4.99 8.95 6.73
N THR A 35 5.95 9.08 7.65
CA THR A 35 7.32 9.44 7.33
C THR A 35 8.11 8.21 6.92
N ILE A 36 8.65 8.20 5.71
CA ILE A 36 9.33 7.06 5.08
C ILE A 36 10.62 7.49 4.39
N PRO A 37 11.57 6.56 4.12
CA PRO A 37 12.82 6.87 3.43
C PRO A 37 12.57 7.37 2.00
N LEU A 38 13.12 8.54 1.68
CA LEU A 38 13.04 9.12 0.33
C LEU A 38 14.10 8.49 -0.59
N ASN A 39 15.32 8.30 -0.08
CA ASN A 39 16.47 7.83 -0.86
C ASN A 39 17.52 7.13 0.01
N GLY A 40 18.59 6.62 -0.64
CA GLY A 40 19.70 5.93 0.02
C GLY A 40 20.67 6.82 0.81
N GLN A 41 20.46 8.14 0.82
CA GLN A 41 21.28 9.11 1.57
C GLN A 41 20.75 9.37 2.98
N GLY A 42 19.65 8.71 3.36
CA GLY A 42 19.01 8.86 4.67
C GLY A 42 18.00 10.02 4.74
N GLU A 43 17.68 10.65 3.60
CA GLU A 43 16.60 11.64 3.57
C GLU A 43 15.24 10.94 3.76
N GLN A 44 14.32 11.63 4.43
CA GLN A 44 12.98 11.14 4.70
C GLN A 44 11.94 12.12 4.20
N VAL A 45 10.74 11.60 3.95
CA VAL A 45 9.61 12.39 3.50
C VAL A 45 8.33 11.95 4.18
N THR A 46 7.48 12.91 4.55
CA THR A 46 6.16 12.65 5.14
C THR A 46 5.10 12.69 4.05
N LEU A 47 4.51 11.54 3.71
CA LEU A 47 3.43 11.47 2.72
C LEU A 47 2.20 12.22 3.22
N SER A 48 1.55 13.03 2.38
CA SER A 48 0.21 13.57 2.67
C SER A 48 -0.85 12.48 2.74
N LEU A 49 -1.97 12.71 3.44
CA LEU A 49 -3.09 11.76 3.47
C LEU A 49 -3.66 11.49 2.07
N LYS A 50 -3.61 12.48 1.17
CA LYS A 50 -3.98 12.33 -0.24
C LYS A 50 -3.07 11.31 -0.93
N GLN A 51 -1.75 11.45 -0.78
CA GLN A 51 -0.77 10.50 -1.33
C GLN A 51 -0.96 9.09 -0.75
N VAL A 52 -1.27 8.96 0.54
CA VAL A 52 -1.55 7.65 1.16
C VAL A 52 -2.77 6.97 0.53
N ALA A 53 -3.86 7.71 0.38
CA ALA A 53 -5.08 7.20 -0.23
C ALA A 53 -4.85 6.83 -1.71
N GLU A 54 -4.14 7.69 -2.43
CA GLU A 54 -3.87 7.51 -3.86
C GLU A 54 -2.92 6.34 -4.13
N GLY A 55 -1.85 6.22 -3.35
CA GLY A 55 -0.92 5.10 -3.44
C GLY A 55 -1.62 3.75 -3.24
N LYS A 56 -2.53 3.66 -2.27
CA LYS A 56 -3.35 2.45 -2.08
C LYS A 56 -4.25 2.18 -3.29
N ARG A 57 -4.89 3.21 -3.85
CA ARG A 57 -5.77 3.07 -5.01
C ARG A 57 -5.00 2.55 -6.22
N LEU A 58 -3.85 3.15 -6.50
CA LEU A 58 -2.98 2.82 -7.64
C LEU A 58 -2.32 1.45 -7.47
N PHE A 59 -1.85 1.10 -6.26
CA PHE A 59 -1.32 -0.23 -5.98
C PHE A 59 -2.38 -1.32 -6.21
N ASN A 60 -3.62 -1.09 -5.78
CA ASN A 60 -4.71 -2.03 -6.05
C ASN A 60 -5.05 -2.14 -7.53
N TYR A 61 -4.89 -1.05 -8.29
CA TYR A 61 -5.13 -1.01 -9.73
C TYR A 61 -4.05 -1.75 -10.53
N ALA A 62 -2.77 -1.50 -10.24
CA ALA A 62 -1.66 -1.97 -11.07
C ALA A 62 -0.89 -3.17 -10.50
N CYS A 63 -0.87 -3.36 -9.18
CA CYS A 63 0.09 -4.26 -8.51
C CYS A 63 -0.59 -5.42 -7.77
N ALA A 64 -1.74 -5.19 -7.13
CA ALA A 64 -2.33 -6.12 -6.16
C ALA A 64 -2.76 -7.47 -6.75
N GLN A 65 -2.92 -7.60 -8.06
CA GLN A 65 -3.17 -8.90 -8.69
C GLN A 65 -2.09 -9.92 -8.28
N CYS A 66 -0.83 -9.52 -8.31
CA CYS A 66 0.32 -10.33 -7.90
C CYS A 66 0.78 -10.02 -6.47
N HIS A 67 0.66 -8.76 -6.02
CA HIS A 67 1.27 -8.28 -4.78
C HIS A 67 0.30 -7.98 -3.62
N ALA A 68 -0.91 -8.54 -3.65
CA ALA A 68 -1.88 -8.32 -2.57
C ALA A 68 -1.30 -8.70 -1.19
N GLY A 69 -1.23 -7.73 -0.28
CA GLY A 69 -0.69 -7.93 1.07
C GLY A 69 0.84 -8.05 1.12
N GLY A 70 1.55 -7.60 0.09
CA GLY A 70 3.02 -7.55 0.08
C GLY A 70 3.72 -8.86 -0.28
N VAL A 71 3.00 -9.92 -0.64
CA VAL A 71 3.61 -11.15 -1.19
C VAL A 71 3.88 -10.99 -2.69
N THR A 72 4.43 -12.02 -3.35
CA THR A 72 4.47 -12.12 -4.81
C THR A 72 3.92 -13.47 -5.24
N LYS A 73 2.69 -13.51 -5.77
CA LYS A 73 2.02 -14.79 -6.06
C LYS A 73 2.71 -15.66 -7.11
N THR A 74 3.44 -15.03 -8.04
CA THR A 74 4.15 -15.71 -9.11
C THR A 74 5.55 -16.18 -8.70
N ASP A 75 6.06 -15.69 -7.56
CA ASP A 75 7.32 -16.11 -6.95
C ASP A 75 7.28 -15.84 -5.44
N PHE A 76 6.94 -16.87 -4.65
CA PHE A 76 6.80 -16.71 -3.20
C PHE A 76 8.12 -16.57 -2.44
N ASN A 77 9.27 -16.62 -3.12
CA ASN A 77 10.57 -16.45 -2.47
C ASN A 77 10.91 -14.99 -2.18
N ILE A 78 10.28 -14.03 -2.87
CA ILE A 78 10.59 -12.60 -2.78
C ILE A 78 9.29 -11.80 -2.65
N GLY A 79 9.15 -11.03 -1.57
CA GLY A 79 8.01 -10.15 -1.32
C GLY A 79 8.35 -8.67 -1.38
N LEU A 80 7.43 -7.86 -0.87
CA LEU A 80 7.56 -6.42 -0.65
C LEU A 80 7.77 -6.11 0.84
N SER A 81 8.28 -7.07 1.61
CA SER A 81 8.62 -6.88 3.01
C SER A 81 9.83 -5.95 3.15
N PRO A 82 10.01 -5.24 4.28
CA PRO A 82 11.19 -4.40 4.48
C PRO A 82 12.52 -5.15 4.30
N ASP A 83 12.60 -6.39 4.78
CA ASP A 83 13.81 -7.20 4.71
C ASP A 83 14.14 -7.61 3.26
N ASP A 84 13.12 -8.00 2.48
CA ASP A 84 13.30 -8.33 1.06
C ASP A 84 13.73 -7.08 0.26
N LEU A 85 13.09 -5.94 0.51
CA LEU A 85 13.42 -4.70 -0.21
C LEU A 85 14.82 -4.20 0.13
N ALA A 86 15.23 -4.27 1.40
CA ALA A 86 16.57 -3.86 1.84
C ALA A 86 17.65 -4.85 1.38
N GLY A 87 17.33 -6.13 1.25
CA GLY A 87 18.26 -7.18 0.83
C GLY A 87 18.47 -7.27 -0.69
N ALA A 88 17.66 -6.58 -1.49
CA ALA A 88 17.81 -6.52 -2.94
C ALA A 88 19.09 -5.76 -3.36
N THR A 89 19.57 -6.03 -4.57
CA THR A 89 20.70 -5.31 -5.18
C THR A 89 20.23 -4.62 -6.47
N PRO A 90 20.30 -3.28 -6.57
CA PRO A 90 20.52 -2.34 -5.47
C PRO A 90 19.36 -2.37 -4.45
N PRO A 91 19.56 -1.88 -3.21
CA PRO A 91 18.50 -1.81 -2.21
C PRO A 91 17.28 -1.02 -2.69
N ARG A 92 16.08 -1.55 -2.43
CA ARG A 92 14.77 -1.04 -2.89
C ARG A 92 13.87 -0.59 -1.73
N ASP A 93 14.45 -0.25 -0.59
CA ASP A 93 13.78 0.12 0.67
C ASP A 93 13.50 1.64 0.82
N ASN A 94 13.51 2.38 -0.30
CA ASN A 94 13.27 3.82 -0.35
C ASN A 94 12.50 4.22 -1.61
N ILE A 95 11.86 5.39 -1.59
CA ILE A 95 10.98 5.84 -2.68
C ILE A 95 11.73 5.89 -4.01
N ALA A 96 12.90 6.53 -4.06
CA ALA A 96 13.65 6.71 -5.29
C ALA A 96 13.97 5.36 -5.96
N ALA A 97 14.39 4.35 -5.17
CA ALA A 97 14.72 3.04 -5.68
C ALA A 97 13.50 2.21 -6.15
N LEU A 98 12.33 2.38 -5.52
CA LEU A 98 11.09 1.75 -5.96
C LEU A 98 10.53 2.41 -7.22
N VAL A 99 10.63 3.74 -7.33
CA VAL A 99 10.27 4.46 -8.56
C VAL A 99 11.17 3.99 -9.70
N ASP A 100 12.48 3.92 -9.48
CA ASP A 100 13.42 3.36 -10.44
C ASP A 100 13.04 1.93 -10.85
N TYR A 101 12.69 1.05 -9.92
CA TYR A 101 12.26 -0.32 -10.23
C TYR A 101 10.97 -0.35 -11.07
N MET A 102 10.02 0.57 -10.85
CA MET A 102 8.82 0.70 -11.69
C MET A 102 9.11 1.27 -13.08
N HIS A 103 10.25 1.93 -13.28
CA HIS A 103 10.74 2.27 -14.61
C HIS A 103 11.49 1.11 -15.26
N HIS A 104 12.46 0.53 -14.56
CA HIS A 104 13.47 -0.42 -15.04
C HIS A 104 13.62 -1.59 -14.05
N PRO A 105 12.69 -2.57 -14.03
CA PRO A 105 12.74 -3.65 -13.06
C PRO A 105 13.90 -4.60 -13.39
N THR A 106 14.60 -5.05 -12.36
CA THR A 106 15.71 -6.01 -12.45
C THR A 106 15.45 -7.24 -11.59
N THR A 107 16.20 -8.31 -11.78
CA THR A 107 16.31 -9.41 -10.83
C THR A 107 16.77 -8.93 -9.46
N TYR A 108 16.59 -9.76 -8.43
CA TYR A 108 16.91 -9.42 -7.04
C TYR A 108 18.39 -9.10 -6.81
N ASP A 109 19.28 -9.68 -7.62
CA ASP A 109 20.71 -9.39 -7.65
C ASP A 109 21.09 -8.19 -8.55
N GLY A 110 20.13 -7.64 -9.30
CA GLY A 110 20.32 -6.45 -10.15
C GLY A 110 20.94 -6.71 -11.52
N GLU A 111 21.32 -7.96 -11.82
CA GLU A 111 22.12 -8.28 -13.01
C GLU A 111 21.29 -8.34 -14.29
N THR A 112 20.02 -8.74 -14.20
CA THR A 112 19.17 -8.98 -15.38
C THR A 112 17.96 -8.06 -15.38
N PRO A 113 17.76 -7.23 -16.42
CA PRO A 113 16.50 -6.52 -16.64
C PRO A 113 15.35 -7.49 -16.90
N ILE A 114 14.18 -7.22 -16.33
CA ILE A 114 13.00 -8.09 -16.42
C ILE A 114 11.75 -7.34 -16.90
N SER A 115 11.90 -6.23 -17.62
CA SER A 115 10.78 -5.42 -18.12
C SER A 115 9.83 -6.21 -19.03
N GLU A 116 10.31 -7.22 -19.76
CA GLU A 116 9.46 -8.13 -20.55
C GLU A 116 8.57 -9.06 -19.70
N LEU A 117 8.92 -9.26 -18.42
CA LEU A 117 8.26 -10.21 -17.50
C LEU A 117 7.59 -9.51 -16.30
N HIS A 118 7.84 -8.22 -16.10
CA HIS A 118 7.33 -7.45 -14.98
C HIS A 118 6.83 -6.06 -15.45
N PRO A 119 5.60 -5.64 -15.05
CA PRO A 119 5.07 -4.33 -15.40
C PRO A 119 6.03 -3.19 -15.04
N SER A 120 6.29 -2.32 -16.02
CA SER A 120 7.14 -1.13 -15.88
C SER A 120 6.79 -0.08 -16.92
N THR A 121 7.31 1.14 -16.78
CA THR A 121 7.10 2.18 -17.81
C THR A 121 7.81 1.86 -19.13
N GLU A 122 8.96 1.18 -19.09
CA GLU A 122 9.69 0.72 -20.28
C GLU A 122 8.88 -0.29 -21.11
N SER A 123 8.12 -1.15 -20.43
CA SER A 123 7.31 -2.21 -21.03
C SER A 123 5.82 -1.84 -21.13
N SER A 124 5.51 -0.55 -21.14
CA SER A 124 4.12 -0.07 -21.17
C SER A 124 3.40 -0.38 -22.48
N ASP A 125 4.13 -0.79 -23.52
CA ASP A 125 3.58 -1.31 -24.77
C ASP A 125 2.86 -2.66 -24.55
N ILE A 126 3.45 -3.58 -23.76
CA ILE A 126 2.88 -4.88 -23.39
C ILE A 126 2.04 -4.82 -22.10
N TYR A 127 2.46 -4.05 -21.10
CA TYR A 127 1.74 -3.84 -19.84
C TYR A 127 0.96 -2.52 -19.88
N THR A 128 -0.19 -2.56 -20.54
CA THR A 128 -1.00 -1.36 -20.82
C THR A 128 -1.45 -0.58 -19.58
N VAL A 129 -1.50 -1.24 -18.42
CA VAL A 129 -1.81 -0.66 -17.10
C VAL A 129 -0.81 0.42 -16.69
N MET A 130 0.43 0.36 -17.19
CA MET A 130 1.51 1.30 -16.85
C MET A 130 1.47 2.58 -17.70
N ARG A 131 0.76 2.60 -18.84
CA ARG A 131 0.83 3.69 -19.84
C ARG A 131 0.42 5.06 -19.31
N ASN A 132 -0.50 5.10 -18.35
CA ASN A 132 -1.09 6.33 -17.84
C ASN A 132 -0.59 6.68 -16.43
N LEU A 133 0.40 5.95 -15.91
CA LEU A 133 0.98 6.25 -14.60
C LEU A 133 2.02 7.36 -14.76
N THR A 134 1.84 8.44 -14.02
CA THR A 134 2.76 9.58 -13.95
C THR A 134 3.82 9.37 -12.86
N GLU A 135 4.86 10.20 -12.84
CA GLU A 135 5.86 10.22 -11.75
C GLU A 135 5.22 10.34 -10.36
N ASP A 136 4.19 11.19 -10.21
CA ASP A 136 3.46 11.35 -8.95
C ASP A 136 2.71 10.07 -8.57
N ASP A 137 2.21 9.32 -9.55
CA ASP A 137 1.54 8.03 -9.34
C ASP A 137 2.54 6.97 -8.88
N LEU A 138 3.69 6.88 -9.53
CA LEU A 138 4.78 5.98 -9.13
C LEU A 138 5.27 6.31 -7.72
N TYR A 139 5.49 7.60 -7.43
CA TYR A 139 5.84 8.08 -6.09
C TYR A 139 4.80 7.63 -5.04
N ALA A 140 3.50 7.76 -5.35
CA ALA A 140 2.44 7.35 -4.45
C ALA A 140 2.40 5.81 -4.25
N ILE A 141 2.61 5.02 -5.30
CA ILE A 141 2.70 3.55 -5.22
C ILE A 141 3.89 3.13 -4.35
N ALA A 142 5.07 3.69 -4.59
CA ALA A 142 6.26 3.45 -3.76
C ALA A 142 6.00 3.81 -2.29
N GLY A 143 5.37 4.96 -2.06
CA GLY A 143 4.96 5.38 -0.73
C GLY A 143 3.99 4.41 -0.06
N HIS A 144 3.04 3.83 -0.81
CA HIS A 144 2.15 2.80 -0.29
C HIS A 144 2.92 1.56 0.19
N ILE A 145 3.82 1.05 -0.65
CA ILE A 145 4.63 -0.15 -0.36
C ILE A 145 5.41 0.02 0.94
N LEU A 146 6.11 1.15 1.12
CA LEU A 146 6.92 1.42 2.31
C LEU A 146 6.09 1.74 3.56
N LEU A 147 4.88 2.28 3.38
CA LEU A 147 3.99 2.60 4.49
C LEU A 147 3.27 1.38 5.06
N GLN A 148 2.86 0.41 4.23
CA GLN A 148 2.08 -0.73 4.68
C GLN A 148 2.71 -1.56 5.81
N PRO A 149 4.01 -1.90 5.82
CA PRO A 149 4.60 -2.66 6.93
C PRO A 149 4.57 -1.90 8.26
N LYS A 150 4.55 -0.56 8.24
CA LYS A 150 4.39 0.25 9.47
C LYS A 150 2.97 0.18 10.06
N ILE A 151 1.98 -0.24 9.28
CA ILE A 151 0.58 -0.36 9.69
C ILE A 151 0.23 -1.81 10.01
N LEU A 152 0.63 -2.73 9.14
CA LEU A 152 0.26 -4.15 9.18
C LEU A 152 1.30 -5.04 9.86
N GLY A 153 2.50 -4.51 10.14
CA GLY A 153 3.60 -5.29 10.70
C GLY A 153 3.92 -6.51 9.83
N GLU A 154 4.11 -7.66 10.47
CA GLU A 154 4.45 -8.94 9.84
C GLU A 154 3.39 -9.42 8.83
N GLN A 155 2.15 -8.93 8.92
CA GLN A 155 1.11 -9.32 7.96
C GLN A 155 1.41 -8.84 6.53
N TRP A 156 2.21 -7.78 6.38
CA TRP A 156 2.69 -7.33 5.08
C TRP A 156 3.90 -8.16 4.64
N GLY A 157 3.72 -8.97 3.59
CA GLY A 157 4.73 -9.91 3.10
C GLY A 157 4.66 -11.30 3.75
N GLY A 158 4.09 -11.46 4.94
CA GLY A 158 4.03 -12.77 5.61
C GLY A 158 2.99 -13.76 5.06
N GLY A 159 2.11 -13.32 4.17
CA GLY A 159 1.15 -14.20 3.50
C GLY A 159 0.13 -14.84 4.44
N LYS A 160 -0.35 -16.05 4.11
CA LYS A 160 -1.46 -16.71 4.84
C LYS A 160 -1.12 -17.11 6.27
N ALA A 161 0.15 -17.23 6.62
CA ALA A 161 0.57 -17.79 7.91
C ALA A 161 0.35 -16.82 9.08
N VAL A 162 0.31 -15.51 8.78
CA VAL A 162 0.26 -14.42 9.78
C VAL A 162 -0.99 -13.53 9.62
N ARG A 163 -1.93 -13.94 8.75
CA ARG A 163 -3.10 -13.14 8.38
C ARG A 163 -4.31 -13.40 9.28
#